data_AF-A0A9X5HB27-F1
#
_entry.id   AF-A0A9X5HB27-F1
#
_cell.length_a   1.000
_cell.length_b   1.000
_cell.length_c   1.000
_cell.angle_alpha   90.00
_cell.angle_beta   90.00
_cell.angle_gamma   90.00
#
_symmetry.space_group_name_H-M   'P 1'
#
loop_
_entity.id
_entity.type
_entity.pdbx_description
1 polymer ?
#
loop_
_entity_poly.entity_id
_entity_poly.type
_entity_poly.pdbx_seq_one_letter_code
_entity_poly.pdbx_strand_id
1 'polypeptide(L)'
;MDTAQTSRPARPSLSRLTAASPWSRGRIAGETVLILVLAGIAGPMYAVESGSTAKGWAVALLVALLSLVRRSLPATVLAVSSALAGSILGTGPLLVYASWSAGSRVKRPWRAVGAYAAGLVLYVAGSLLGDGAEDALELSLLMAAALGAGPYLVLAVVPGLASRYRAQRRDLLEALRRHNTQLVRERAMVARQARLLERQRIAQDMHDSLGHQLALIAVHAGALEVDPELGDRQREGVGILREAARSAMRELREAVGILRDDTEDPAAPAPGPDPEAAGAPPARGA
;
A
#
# COMPACT_ATOMS: atom_id res chain seq x y z
N MET A 1 3.21 -7.25 56.63
CA MET A 1 4.41 -7.91 56.08
C MET A 1 4.20 -8.00 54.58
N ASP A 2 4.71 -7.01 53.87
CA ASP A 2 4.42 -6.76 52.45
C ASP A 2 5.77 -6.68 51.73
N THR A 3 6.12 -7.72 50.97
CA THR A 3 7.40 -7.81 50.26
C THR A 3 7.24 -7.19 48.89
N ALA A 4 7.82 -5.98 48.73
CA ALA A 4 7.90 -5.21 47.50
C ALA A 4 8.55 -6.01 46.36
N GLN A 5 7.77 -6.23 45.29
CA GLN A 5 8.23 -6.80 44.03
C GLN A 5 8.69 -5.65 43.11
N THR A 6 9.98 -5.32 43.16
CA THR A 6 10.58 -4.34 42.24
C THR A 6 10.87 -4.99 40.89
N SER A 7 10.02 -4.74 39.89
CA SER A 7 10.25 -5.11 38.50
C SER A 7 11.27 -4.16 37.85
N ARG A 8 12.50 -4.64 37.61
CA ARG A 8 13.51 -3.96 36.78
C ARG A 8 13.04 -3.92 35.31
N PRO A 9 13.12 -2.79 34.61
CA PRO A 9 12.87 -2.76 33.16
C PRO A 9 14.02 -3.45 32.42
N ALA A 10 13.70 -4.53 31.71
CA ALA A 10 14.61 -5.23 30.81
C ALA A 10 15.07 -4.30 29.68
N ARG A 11 16.39 -4.17 29.51
CA ARG A 11 17.03 -3.43 28.41
C ARG A 11 16.70 -4.09 27.06
N PRO A 12 16.10 -3.38 26.08
CA PRO A 12 15.87 -3.94 24.76
C PRO A 12 16.87 -3.32 23.76
N SER A 13 18.12 -3.80 23.72
CA SER A 13 19.12 -3.19 22.81
C SER A 13 19.84 -4.13 21.84
N LEU A 14 19.79 -5.45 22.02
CA LEU A 14 20.60 -6.35 21.17
C LEU A 14 19.81 -7.32 20.27
N SER A 15 18.57 -7.68 20.62
CA SER A 15 17.75 -8.60 19.81
C SER A 15 17.11 -7.97 18.56
N ARG A 16 17.06 -6.62 18.47
CA ARG A 16 16.59 -5.93 17.26
C ARG A 16 17.62 -5.90 16.13
N LEU A 17 18.88 -6.24 16.41
CA LEU A 17 19.96 -6.22 15.41
C LEU A 17 20.10 -7.56 14.67
N THR A 18 19.61 -8.66 15.23
CA THR A 18 19.80 -10.01 14.68
C THR A 18 18.57 -10.61 14.01
N ALA A 19 17.38 -10.03 14.20
CA ALA A 19 16.12 -10.63 13.76
C ALA A 19 15.57 -10.17 12.38
N ALA A 20 16.30 -9.42 11.57
CA ALA A 20 15.81 -9.05 10.24
C ALA A 20 16.92 -8.73 9.25
N SER A 21 17.23 -9.65 8.34
CA SER A 21 17.80 -9.28 7.04
C SER A 21 16.96 -9.82 5.87
N PRO A 22 15.80 -9.17 5.55
CA PRO A 22 15.03 -9.44 4.34
C PRO A 22 15.56 -8.61 3.16
N TRP A 23 16.87 -8.71 2.85
CA TRP A 23 17.48 -7.86 1.80
C TRP A 23 17.88 -8.72 0.61
N SER A 24 17.43 -8.32 -0.58
CA SER A 24 17.86 -8.97 -1.82
C SER A 24 19.38 -8.79 -2.01
N ARG A 25 20.06 -9.84 -2.49
CA ARG A 25 21.53 -9.87 -2.68
C ARG A 25 22.05 -8.67 -3.48
N GLY A 26 21.27 -8.19 -4.46
CA GLY A 26 21.61 -7.00 -5.26
C GLY A 26 21.64 -5.69 -4.46
N ARG A 27 20.83 -5.56 -3.41
CA ARG A 27 20.84 -4.36 -2.56
C ARG A 27 22.04 -4.33 -1.62
N ILE A 28 22.49 -5.50 -1.16
CA ILE A 28 23.73 -5.62 -0.37
C ILE A 28 24.93 -5.26 -1.24
N ALA A 29 25.01 -5.82 -2.45
CA ALA A 29 26.09 -5.50 -3.40
C ALA A 29 26.14 -4.01 -3.77
N GLY A 30 24.98 -3.40 -4.01
CA GLY A 30 24.88 -1.97 -4.30
C GLY A 30 25.36 -1.09 -3.13
N GLU A 31 25.03 -1.47 -1.89
CA GLU A 31 25.51 -0.73 -0.72
C GLU A 31 27.00 -0.91 -0.46
N THR A 32 27.55 -2.12 -0.64
CA THR A 32 29.00 -2.35 -0.48
C THR A 32 29.81 -1.59 -1.53
N VAL A 33 29.35 -1.58 -2.78
CA VAL A 33 29.98 -0.79 -3.85
C VAL A 33 29.93 0.69 -3.52
N LEU A 34 28.79 1.20 -3.06
CA LEU A 34 28.66 2.61 -2.71
C LEU A 34 29.56 3.02 -1.53
N ILE A 35 29.68 2.16 -0.51
CA ILE A 35 30.59 2.39 0.61
C ILE A 35 32.05 2.44 0.13
N LEU A 36 32.45 1.51 -0.74
CA LEU A 36 33.78 1.48 -1.33
C LEU A 36 34.07 2.74 -2.16
N VAL A 37 33.09 3.21 -2.96
CA VAL A 37 33.22 4.44 -3.74
C VAL A 37 33.36 5.66 -2.83
N LEU A 38 32.53 5.81 -1.80
CA LEU A 38 32.62 6.94 -0.87
C LEU A 38 33.94 6.95 -0.09
N ALA A 39 34.38 5.79 0.40
CA ALA A 39 35.65 5.65 1.09
C ALA A 39 36.84 5.89 0.14
N GLY A 40 36.75 5.42 -1.10
CA GLY A 40 37.75 5.59 -2.16
C GLY A 40 37.86 7.01 -2.71
N ILE A 41 36.85 7.87 -2.50
CA ILE A 41 36.93 9.31 -2.81
C ILE A 41 37.49 10.06 -1.59
N ALA A 42 36.94 9.83 -0.40
CA ALA A 42 37.28 10.60 0.79
C ALA A 42 38.72 10.35 1.28
N GLY A 43 39.18 9.10 1.27
CA GLY A 43 40.48 8.70 1.80
C GLY A 43 41.66 9.28 1.01
N PRO A 44 41.76 9.07 -0.31
CA PRO A 44 42.83 9.62 -1.13
C PRO A 44 42.86 11.14 -1.15
N MET A 45 41.68 11.79 -1.21
CA MET A 45 41.62 13.26 -1.21
C MET A 45 42.19 13.83 0.08
N TYR A 46 41.85 13.25 1.24
CA TYR A 46 42.41 13.68 2.52
C TYR A 46 43.88 13.28 2.72
N ALA A 47 44.34 12.18 2.10
CA ALA A 47 45.75 11.80 2.11
C ALA A 47 46.63 12.85 1.40
N VAL A 48 46.14 13.39 0.29
CA VAL A 48 46.80 14.46 -0.46
C VAL A 48 46.82 15.75 0.35
N GLU A 49 45.70 16.12 0.95
CA GLU A 49 45.54 17.34 1.76
C GLU A 49 46.41 17.32 3.02
N SER A 50 46.42 16.20 3.75
CA SER A 50 47.14 16.07 5.02
C SER A 50 48.62 15.66 4.88
N GLY A 51 49.08 15.38 3.65
CA GLY A 51 50.41 14.83 3.36
C GLY A 51 50.68 13.45 3.97
N SER A 52 49.65 12.77 4.51
CA SER A 52 49.79 11.52 5.26
C SER A 52 48.82 10.46 4.76
N THR A 53 49.37 9.38 4.22
CA THR A 53 48.61 8.21 3.76
C THR A 53 47.88 7.51 4.93
N ALA A 54 48.48 7.47 6.12
CA ALA A 54 47.87 6.89 7.31
C ALA A 54 46.58 7.64 7.73
N LYS A 55 46.60 8.98 7.67
CA LYS A 55 45.41 9.80 7.95
C LYS A 55 44.31 9.59 6.90
N GLY A 56 44.68 9.43 5.63
CA GLY A 56 43.73 9.09 4.55
C GLY A 56 43.01 7.75 4.76
N TRP A 57 43.73 6.70 5.17
CA TRP A 57 43.12 5.40 5.51
C TRP A 57 42.18 5.50 6.72
N ALA A 58 42.53 6.29 7.73
CA ALA A 58 41.67 6.51 8.89
C ALA A 58 40.34 7.17 8.49
N VAL A 59 40.36 8.18 7.61
CA VAL A 59 39.14 8.82 7.08
C VAL A 59 38.31 7.86 6.24
N ALA A 60 38.94 7.05 5.37
CA ALA A 60 38.25 6.04 4.59
C ALA A 60 37.49 5.02 5.46
N LEU A 61 38.14 4.54 6.53
CA LEU A 61 37.52 3.62 7.51
C LEU A 61 36.38 4.29 8.28
N LEU A 62 36.53 5.55 8.66
CA LEU A 62 35.50 6.32 9.35
C LEU A 62 34.26 6.53 8.46
N VAL A 63 34.45 6.88 7.19
CA VAL A 63 33.37 7.02 6.19
C VAL A 63 32.63 5.70 5.98
N ALA A 64 33.36 4.58 5.92
CA ALA A 64 32.77 3.25 5.83
C ALA A 64 31.93 2.95 7.08
N LEU A 65 32.47 3.14 8.29
CA LEU A 65 31.76 2.87 9.54
C LEU A 65 30.49 3.74 9.68
N LEU A 66 30.57 5.04 9.38
CA LEU A 66 29.42 5.94 9.40
C LEU A 66 28.32 5.53 8.41
N SER A 67 28.71 5.00 7.26
CA SER A 67 27.78 4.48 6.27
C SER A 67 26.99 3.26 6.77
N LEU A 68 27.61 2.40 7.58
CA LEU A 68 26.93 1.28 8.25
C LEU A 68 26.00 1.76 9.38
N VAL A 69 26.47 2.68 10.23
CA VAL A 69 25.71 3.21 11.40
C VAL A 69 24.50 4.06 10.97
N ARG A 70 24.49 4.55 9.72
CA ARG A 70 23.36 5.33 9.17
C ARG A 70 22.03 4.61 9.25
N ARG A 71 22.05 3.28 9.27
CA ARG A 71 20.85 2.46 9.31
C ARG A 71 20.12 2.56 10.66
N SER A 72 20.86 2.73 11.76
CA SER A 72 20.30 2.77 13.12
C SER A 72 20.01 4.19 13.61
N LEU A 73 20.81 5.20 13.21
CA LEU A 73 20.68 6.57 13.72
C LEU A 73 20.89 7.62 12.60
N PRO A 74 19.88 7.88 11.75
CA PRO A 74 20.04 8.77 10.59
C PRO A 74 20.32 10.24 10.97
N ALA A 75 19.89 10.69 12.15
CA ALA A 75 20.11 12.05 12.61
C ALA A 75 21.55 12.28 13.13
N THR A 76 22.13 11.29 13.83
CA THR A 76 23.51 11.39 14.31
C THR A 76 24.49 11.30 13.16
N VAL A 77 24.25 10.42 12.19
CA VAL A 77 25.10 10.34 11.00
C VAL A 77 25.03 11.60 10.15
N LEU A 78 23.86 12.25 10.05
CA LEU A 78 23.77 13.55 9.39
C LEU A 78 24.58 14.63 10.11
N ALA A 79 24.50 14.71 11.43
CA ALA A 79 25.27 15.65 12.23
C ALA A 79 26.79 15.43 12.06
N VAL A 80 27.24 14.18 12.17
CA VAL A 80 28.65 13.81 12.02
C VAL A 80 29.14 14.06 10.59
N SER A 81 28.37 13.65 9.56
CA SER A 81 28.76 13.92 8.16
C SER A 81 28.78 15.43 7.85
N SER A 82 27.94 16.23 8.53
CA SER A 82 27.94 17.69 8.36
C SER A 82 29.21 18.31 8.94
N ALA A 83 29.61 17.90 10.14
CA ALA A 83 30.86 18.35 10.77
C ALA A 83 32.09 17.96 9.93
N LEU A 84 32.15 16.70 9.47
CA LEU A 84 33.25 16.24 8.61
C LEU A 84 33.29 17.00 7.28
N ALA A 85 32.14 17.20 6.61
CA ALA A 85 32.11 17.89 5.32
C ALA A 85 32.45 19.38 5.41
N GLY A 86 32.27 19.99 6.59
CA GLY A 86 32.75 21.34 6.85
C GLY A 86 34.26 21.40 7.03
N SER A 87 34.86 20.35 7.58
CA SER A 87 36.29 20.33 7.95
C SER A 87 37.19 19.69 6.89
N ILE A 88 36.66 18.74 6.11
CA ILE A 88 37.38 17.91 5.14
C ILE A 88 36.61 17.90 3.82
N LEU A 89 37.18 18.53 2.80
CA LEU A 89 36.52 18.70 1.49
C LEU A 89 36.12 17.35 0.86
N GLY A 90 36.94 16.32 1.01
CA GLY A 90 36.70 14.97 0.48
C GLY A 90 35.50 14.23 1.06
N THR A 91 34.89 14.72 2.13
CA THR A 91 33.73 14.06 2.77
C THR A 91 32.38 14.62 2.31
N GLY A 92 32.35 15.62 1.43
CA GLY A 92 31.12 16.16 0.82
C GLY A 92 30.17 15.11 0.20
N PRO A 93 30.66 14.11 -0.56
CA PRO A 93 29.81 13.03 -1.07
C PRO A 93 29.11 12.19 0.01
N LEU A 94 29.76 12.01 1.18
CA LEU A 94 29.14 11.33 2.32
C LEU A 94 27.97 12.16 2.88
N LEU A 95 28.10 13.49 2.94
CA LEU A 95 27.02 14.38 3.38
C LEU A 95 25.81 14.31 2.44
N VAL A 96 26.03 14.35 1.12
CA VAL A 96 24.97 14.18 0.10
C VAL A 96 24.22 12.87 0.32
N TYR A 97 24.99 11.78 0.47
CA TYR A 97 24.41 10.48 0.68
C TYR A 97 23.65 10.41 2.02
N ALA A 98 24.26 10.86 3.12
CA ALA A 98 23.67 10.86 4.46
C ALA A 98 22.36 11.66 4.51
N SER A 99 22.36 12.84 3.90
CA SER A 99 21.19 13.68 3.74
C SER A 99 20.08 12.99 2.97
N TRP A 100 20.40 12.37 1.83
CA TRP A 100 19.41 11.64 1.03
C TRP A 100 18.66 10.59 1.86
N SER A 101 19.34 9.89 2.77
CA SER A 101 18.66 8.93 3.64
C SER A 101 17.95 9.53 4.84
N ALA A 102 18.49 10.61 5.41
CA ALA A 102 17.81 11.31 6.50
C ALA A 102 16.45 11.87 6.02
N GLY A 103 16.41 12.46 4.83
CA GLY A 103 15.19 13.04 4.25
C GLY A 103 14.03 12.06 4.04
N SER A 104 14.33 10.78 3.78
CA SER A 104 13.30 9.74 3.61
C SER A 104 12.89 9.04 4.92
N ARG A 105 13.74 9.07 5.96
CA ARG A 105 13.48 8.36 7.22
C ARG A 105 12.85 9.24 8.31
N VAL A 106 13.09 10.55 8.28
CA VAL A 106 12.54 11.48 9.28
C VAL A 106 11.14 11.95 8.87
N LYS A 107 10.12 11.23 9.34
CA LYS A 107 8.71 11.50 8.99
C LYS A 107 8.15 12.80 9.59
N ARG A 108 8.63 13.21 10.76
CA ARG A 108 8.14 14.43 11.45
C ARG A 108 8.85 15.68 10.91
N PRO A 109 8.13 16.67 10.34
CA PRO A 109 8.75 17.83 9.69
C PRO A 109 9.64 18.63 10.63
N TRP A 110 9.19 18.89 11.86
CA TRP A 110 9.92 19.67 12.87
C TRP A 110 11.27 19.03 13.26
N ARG A 111 11.32 17.69 13.36
CA ARG A 111 12.56 16.97 13.65
C ARG A 111 13.54 17.00 12.47
N ALA A 112 13.02 17.01 11.24
CA ALA A 112 13.85 17.16 10.06
C ALA A 112 14.46 18.56 10.02
N VAL A 113 13.65 19.61 10.21
CA VAL A 113 14.12 21.00 10.27
C VAL A 113 15.18 21.17 11.35
N GLY A 114 14.94 20.66 12.57
CA GLY A 114 15.92 20.71 13.66
C GLY A 114 17.23 19.97 13.33
N ALA A 115 17.16 18.81 12.68
CA ALA A 115 18.35 18.04 12.31
C ALA A 115 19.19 18.74 11.23
N TYR A 116 18.55 19.32 10.20
CA TYR A 116 19.26 20.10 9.17
C TYR A 116 19.79 21.43 9.72
N ALA A 117 19.06 22.09 10.62
CA ALA A 117 19.55 23.31 11.28
C ALA A 117 20.77 23.01 12.15
N ALA A 118 20.73 21.95 12.96
CA ALA A 118 21.88 21.51 13.75
C ALA A 118 23.06 21.08 12.86
N GLY A 119 22.78 20.39 11.74
CA GLY A 119 23.79 20.02 10.76
C GLY A 119 24.46 21.24 10.11
N LEU A 120 23.71 22.30 9.78
CA LEU A 120 24.26 23.54 9.25
C LEU A 120 25.22 24.19 10.24
N VAL A 121 24.84 24.28 11.51
CA VAL A 121 25.70 24.83 12.57
C VAL A 121 26.99 24.03 12.68
N LEU A 122 26.91 22.70 12.65
CA LEU A 122 28.08 21.82 12.70
C LEU A 122 28.98 21.93 11.46
N TYR A 123 28.38 22.12 10.27
CA TYR A 123 29.12 22.32 9.03
C TYR A 123 29.91 23.64 9.07
N VAL A 124 29.25 24.74 9.45
CA VAL A 124 29.89 26.05 9.57
C VAL A 124 30.95 26.05 10.66
N ALA A 125 30.68 25.42 11.81
CA ALA A 125 31.69 25.26 12.85
C ALA A 125 32.89 24.43 12.36
N GLY A 126 32.65 23.36 11.60
CA GLY A 126 33.71 22.55 11.00
C GLY A 126 34.56 23.34 10.00
N SER A 127 33.95 24.19 9.17
CA SER A 127 34.71 25.03 8.23
C SER A 127 35.54 26.12 8.90
N LEU A 128 35.15 26.57 10.09
CA LEU A 128 35.89 27.57 10.87
C LEU A 128 36.99 26.97 11.75
N LEU A 129 36.91 25.68 12.07
CA LEU A 129 37.86 24.97 12.93
C LEU A 129 38.79 24.01 12.17
N GLY A 130 38.49 23.75 10.90
CA GLY A 130 39.24 22.82 10.04
C GLY A 130 40.47 23.46 9.41
N ASP A 131 41.15 22.71 8.54
CA ASP A 131 42.44 23.11 7.95
C ASP A 131 42.35 24.39 7.08
N GLY A 132 41.15 24.78 6.62
CA GLY A 132 40.88 26.04 5.92
C GLY A 132 40.55 27.25 6.83
N ALA A 133 40.71 27.11 8.15
CA ALA A 133 40.40 28.18 9.10
C ALA A 133 41.28 29.43 8.90
N GLU A 134 42.52 29.27 8.43
CA GLU A 134 43.44 30.39 8.20
C GLU A 134 42.90 31.35 7.12
N ASP A 135 42.38 30.82 6.01
CA ASP A 135 41.72 31.61 4.95
C ASP A 135 40.41 32.25 5.43
N ALA A 136 39.69 31.59 6.35
CA ALA A 136 38.43 32.07 6.88
C ALA A 136 38.58 33.17 7.94
N LEU A 137 39.70 33.19 8.67
CA LEU A 137 40.02 34.19 9.70
C LEU A 137 40.37 35.56 9.10
N GLU A 138 40.81 35.61 7.85
CA GLU A 138 40.98 36.87 7.11
C GLU A 138 39.64 37.53 6.75
N LEU A 139 38.57 36.74 6.71
CA LEU A 139 37.23 37.18 6.37
C LEU A 139 36.42 37.52 7.64
N SER A 140 35.49 38.48 7.55
CA SER A 140 34.57 38.71 8.67
C SER A 140 33.76 37.44 8.97
N LEU A 141 33.52 37.14 10.25
CA LEU A 141 32.79 35.94 10.70
C LEU A 141 31.44 35.76 9.98
N LEU A 142 30.71 36.85 9.75
CA LEU A 142 29.44 36.84 9.05
C LEU A 142 29.57 36.41 7.59
N MET A 143 30.62 36.87 6.91
CA MET A 143 30.88 36.53 5.52
C MET A 143 31.36 35.08 5.38
N ALA A 144 32.21 34.60 6.30
CA ALA A 144 32.65 33.20 6.33
C ALA A 144 31.47 32.24 6.56
N ALA A 145 30.59 32.58 7.51
CA ALA A 145 29.36 31.82 7.75
C ALA A 145 28.42 31.83 6.53
N ALA A 146 28.30 32.97 5.84
CA ALA A 146 27.45 33.09 4.64
C ALA A 146 27.99 32.23 3.47
N LEU A 147 29.29 32.26 3.23
CA LEU A 147 29.95 31.44 2.20
C LEU A 147 29.88 29.95 2.50
N GLY A 148 30.01 29.53 3.77
CA GLY A 148 29.86 28.13 4.18
C GLY A 148 28.42 27.62 4.12
N ALA A 149 27.42 28.48 4.39
CA ALA A 149 26.02 28.07 4.37
C ALA A 149 25.54 27.65 2.97
N GLY A 150 26.01 28.31 1.90
CA GLY A 150 25.61 28.01 0.52
C GLY A 150 25.87 26.55 0.09
N PRO A 151 27.12 26.07 0.15
CA PRO A 151 27.47 24.67 -0.14
C PRO A 151 26.68 23.67 0.71
N TYR A 152 26.45 23.95 1.99
CA TYR A 152 25.64 23.08 2.85
C TYR A 152 24.19 22.96 2.35
N LEU A 153 23.56 24.08 1.95
CA LEU A 153 22.20 24.04 1.40
C LEU A 153 22.12 23.16 0.15
N VAL A 154 23.11 23.26 -0.74
CA VAL A 154 23.15 22.45 -1.96
C VAL A 154 23.45 20.98 -1.66
N LEU A 155 24.45 20.68 -0.84
CA LEU A 155 24.92 19.32 -0.59
C LEU A 155 24.05 18.55 0.41
N ALA A 156 23.44 19.22 1.38
CA ALA A 156 22.59 18.60 2.37
C ALA A 156 21.11 18.85 2.07
N VAL A 157 20.66 20.11 1.98
CA VAL A 157 19.20 20.39 1.95
C VAL A 157 18.55 19.89 0.66
N VAL A 158 19.16 20.13 -0.50
CA VAL A 158 18.57 19.72 -1.79
C VAL A 158 18.39 18.19 -1.90
N PRO A 159 19.39 17.32 -1.64
CA PRO A 159 19.21 15.87 -1.64
C PRO A 159 18.20 15.38 -0.60
N GLY A 160 18.17 16.01 0.57
CA GLY A 160 17.22 15.71 1.63
C GLY A 160 15.77 15.98 1.23
N LEU A 161 15.52 17.15 0.64
CA LEU A 161 14.21 17.53 0.13
C LEU A 161 13.79 16.63 -1.04
N ALA A 162 14.72 16.36 -1.95
CA ALA A 162 14.49 15.50 -3.12
C ALA A 162 14.15 14.05 -2.71
N SER A 163 14.76 13.52 -1.66
CA SER A 163 14.45 12.18 -1.16
C SER A 163 13.09 12.15 -0.45
N ARG A 164 12.77 13.19 0.33
CA ARG A 164 11.48 13.36 0.99
C ARG A 164 10.33 13.47 -0.02
N TYR A 165 10.49 14.33 -1.04
CA TYR A 165 9.53 14.48 -2.12
C TYR A 165 9.31 13.16 -2.87
N ARG A 166 10.38 12.43 -3.18
CA ARG A 166 10.27 11.10 -3.81
C ARG A 166 9.53 10.09 -2.94
N ALA A 167 9.77 10.09 -1.62
CA ALA A 167 9.06 9.21 -0.69
C ALA A 167 7.56 9.55 -0.65
N GLN A 168 7.21 10.82 -0.47
CA GLN A 168 5.82 11.29 -0.47
C GLN A 168 5.11 10.99 -1.80
N ARG A 169 5.78 11.20 -2.93
CA ARG A 169 5.23 10.90 -4.25
C ARG A 169 4.96 9.41 -4.43
N ARG A 170 5.84 8.53 -3.92
CA ARG A 170 5.61 7.08 -3.95
C ARG A 170 4.39 6.68 -3.12
N ASP A 171 4.29 7.18 -1.89
CA ASP A 171 3.16 6.92 -1.01
C ASP A 171 1.84 7.37 -1.65
N LEU A 172 1.83 8.55 -2.29
CA LEU A 172 0.67 9.06 -3.01
C LEU A 172 0.30 8.20 -4.22
N LEU A 173 1.28 7.81 -5.05
CA LEU A 173 1.02 6.96 -6.21
C LEU A 173 0.52 5.57 -5.81
N GLU A 174 1.03 5.01 -4.71
CA GLU A 174 0.51 3.76 -4.16
C GLU A 174 -0.93 3.90 -3.66
N ALA A 175 -1.24 4.99 -2.95
CA ALA A 175 -2.59 5.28 -2.51
C ALA A 175 -3.55 5.42 -3.71
N LEU A 176 -3.15 6.16 -4.75
CA LEU A 176 -3.92 6.31 -5.99
C LEU A 176 -4.14 4.98 -6.71
N ARG A 177 -3.11 4.12 -6.79
CA ARG A 177 -3.23 2.79 -7.40
C ARG A 177 -4.18 1.88 -6.63
N ARG A 178 -4.11 1.89 -5.30
CA ARG A 178 -5.04 1.15 -4.44
C ARG A 178 -6.48 1.63 -4.64
N HIS A 179 -6.68 2.94 -4.67
CA HIS A 179 -8.00 3.53 -4.87
C HIS A 179 -8.56 3.24 -6.26
N ASN A 180 -7.75 3.36 -7.33
CA ASN A 180 -8.17 3.01 -8.68
C ASN A 180 -8.57 1.52 -8.79
N THR A 181 -7.78 0.63 -8.18
CA THR A 181 -8.09 -0.80 -8.15
C THR A 181 -9.42 -1.09 -7.44
N GLN A 182 -9.73 -0.35 -6.37
CA GLN A 182 -11.03 -0.43 -5.68
C GLN A 182 -12.17 0.05 -6.59
N LEU A 183 -12.02 1.21 -7.24
CA LEU A 183 -13.03 1.76 -8.15
C LEU A 183 -13.32 0.84 -9.34
N VAL A 184 -12.30 0.19 -9.90
CA VAL A 184 -12.49 -0.78 -11.00
C VAL A 184 -13.29 -1.98 -10.52
N ARG A 185 -13.02 -2.50 -9.32
CA ARG A 185 -13.79 -3.62 -8.74
C ARG A 185 -15.23 -3.23 -8.45
N GLU A 186 -15.45 -2.04 -7.89
CA GLU A 186 -16.78 -1.52 -7.59
C GLU A 186 -17.61 -1.34 -8.86
N ARG A 187 -17.05 -0.71 -9.91
CA ARG A 187 -17.73 -0.60 -11.20
C ARG A 187 -18.10 -1.95 -11.80
N ALA A 188 -17.22 -2.94 -11.67
CA ALA A 188 -17.52 -4.29 -12.13
C ALA A 188 -18.65 -4.96 -11.34
N MET A 189 -18.72 -4.72 -10.02
CA MET A 189 -19.83 -5.18 -9.17
C MET A 189 -21.14 -4.50 -9.55
N VAL A 190 -21.14 -3.16 -9.68
CA VAL A 190 -22.32 -2.39 -10.07
C VAL A 190 -22.83 -2.80 -11.46
N ALA A 191 -21.93 -2.98 -12.43
CA ALA A 191 -22.31 -3.43 -13.77
C ALA A 191 -22.90 -4.86 -13.77
N ARG A 192 -22.37 -5.76 -12.94
CA ARG A 192 -22.96 -7.10 -12.76
C ARG A 192 -24.33 -7.02 -12.12
N GLN A 193 -24.48 -6.26 -11.04
CA GLN A 193 -25.77 -6.08 -10.36
C GLN A 193 -26.82 -5.46 -11.28
N ALA A 194 -26.46 -4.43 -12.05
CA ALA A 194 -27.36 -3.83 -13.03
C ALA A 194 -27.81 -4.83 -14.10
N ARG A 195 -26.91 -5.70 -14.59
CA ARG A 195 -27.27 -6.77 -15.53
C ARG A 195 -28.21 -7.81 -14.92
N LEU A 196 -28.00 -8.19 -13.65
CA LEU A 196 -28.87 -9.15 -12.96
C LEU A 196 -30.27 -8.54 -12.72
N LEU A 197 -30.33 -7.30 -12.27
CA LEU A 197 -31.59 -6.57 -12.08
C LEU A 197 -32.36 -6.41 -13.40
N GLU A 198 -31.66 -6.09 -14.49
CA GLU A 198 -32.30 -5.98 -15.80
C GLU A 198 -32.83 -7.33 -16.30
N ARG A 199 -32.07 -8.42 -16.10
CA ARG A 199 -32.55 -9.77 -16.45
C ARG A 199 -33.78 -10.17 -15.64
N GLN A 200 -33.78 -9.91 -14.33
CA GLN A 200 -34.92 -10.17 -13.47
C GLN A 200 -36.14 -9.35 -13.91
N ARG A 201 -35.94 -8.07 -14.24
CA ARG A 201 -36.98 -7.20 -14.77
C ARG A 201 -37.57 -7.76 -16.07
N ILE A 202 -36.74 -8.14 -17.03
CA ILE A 202 -37.18 -8.74 -18.30
C ILE A 202 -38.00 -10.01 -18.04
N ALA A 203 -37.52 -10.89 -17.17
CA ALA A 203 -38.22 -12.13 -16.84
C ALA A 203 -39.61 -11.86 -16.23
N GLN A 204 -39.72 -10.85 -15.36
CA GLN A 204 -40.99 -10.46 -14.76
C GLN A 204 -41.94 -9.81 -15.78
N ASP A 205 -41.43 -8.88 -16.59
CA ASP A 205 -42.21 -8.23 -17.66
C ASP A 205 -42.71 -9.27 -18.69
N MET A 206 -41.89 -10.28 -19.03
CA MET A 206 -42.28 -11.39 -19.89
C MET A 206 -43.35 -12.28 -19.26
N HIS A 207 -43.22 -12.62 -17.97
CA HIS A 207 -44.20 -13.43 -17.26
C HIS A 207 -45.57 -12.74 -17.19
N ASP A 208 -45.58 -11.46 -16.86
CA ASP A 208 -46.82 -10.70 -16.67
C ASP A 208 -47.51 -10.43 -18.02
N SER A 209 -46.77 -10.05 -19.06
CA SER A 209 -47.36 -9.76 -20.38
C SER A 209 -47.75 -11.03 -21.15
N LEU A 210 -46.83 -11.96 -21.38
CA LEU A 210 -47.08 -13.18 -22.17
C LEU A 210 -47.92 -14.19 -21.38
N GLY A 211 -47.67 -14.33 -20.07
CA GLY A 211 -48.45 -15.24 -19.22
C GLY A 211 -49.92 -14.84 -19.16
N HIS A 212 -50.21 -13.54 -19.02
CA HIS A 212 -51.58 -13.03 -19.04
C HIS A 212 -52.25 -13.24 -20.41
N GLN A 213 -51.56 -12.91 -21.51
CA GLN A 213 -52.10 -13.10 -22.88
C GLN A 213 -52.41 -14.57 -23.18
N LEU A 214 -51.50 -15.49 -22.85
CA LEU A 214 -51.70 -16.93 -23.04
C LEU A 214 -52.84 -17.47 -22.16
N ALA A 215 -52.97 -16.97 -20.93
CA ALA A 215 -54.09 -17.32 -20.06
C ALA A 215 -55.44 -16.87 -20.64
N LEU A 216 -55.51 -15.64 -21.17
CA LEU A 216 -56.72 -15.12 -21.79
C LEU A 216 -57.10 -15.92 -23.06
N ILE A 217 -56.13 -16.28 -23.90
CA ILE A 217 -56.35 -17.15 -25.07
C ILE A 217 -56.88 -18.51 -24.65
N ALA A 218 -56.29 -19.14 -23.62
CA ALA A 218 -56.73 -20.44 -23.12
C ALA A 218 -58.16 -20.40 -22.55
N VAL A 219 -58.55 -19.30 -21.89
CA VAL A 219 -59.91 -19.08 -21.38
C VAL A 219 -60.89 -18.88 -22.54
N HIS A 220 -60.58 -18.05 -23.53
CA HIS A 220 -61.45 -17.84 -24.70
C HIS A 220 -61.61 -19.10 -25.55
N ALA A 221 -60.53 -19.85 -25.77
CA ALA A 221 -60.60 -21.14 -26.45
C ALA A 221 -61.45 -22.14 -25.66
N GLY A 222 -61.30 -22.19 -24.33
CA GLY A 222 -62.16 -23.03 -23.48
C GLY A 222 -63.63 -22.65 -23.50
N ALA A 223 -63.96 -21.37 -23.63
CA ALA A 223 -65.34 -20.89 -23.79
C ALA A 223 -65.94 -21.27 -25.16
N LEU A 224 -65.17 -21.17 -26.24
CA LEU A 224 -65.59 -21.60 -27.58
C LEU A 224 -65.79 -23.12 -27.66
N GLU A 225 -64.96 -23.91 -26.97
CA GLU A 225 -65.04 -25.38 -26.99
C GLU A 225 -66.40 -25.93 -26.49
N VAL A 226 -67.03 -25.22 -25.55
CA VAL A 226 -68.35 -25.56 -24.97
C VAL A 226 -69.54 -24.92 -25.68
N ASP A 227 -69.30 -24.13 -26.73
CA ASP A 227 -70.36 -23.48 -27.51
C ASP A 227 -71.14 -24.53 -28.34
N PRO A 228 -72.47 -24.66 -28.16
CA PRO A 228 -73.28 -25.64 -28.88
C PRO A 228 -73.39 -25.36 -30.38
N GLU A 229 -73.08 -24.15 -30.86
CA GLU A 229 -73.21 -23.77 -32.28
C GLU A 229 -72.00 -24.20 -33.14
N LEU A 230 -70.88 -24.56 -32.52
CA LEU A 230 -69.69 -25.05 -33.21
C LEU A 230 -69.87 -26.50 -33.71
N GLY A 231 -69.43 -26.80 -34.94
CA GLY A 231 -69.40 -28.17 -35.46
C GLY A 231 -68.20 -28.97 -34.95
N ASP A 232 -68.27 -30.31 -35.04
CA ASP A 232 -67.28 -31.22 -34.41
C ASP A 232 -65.82 -30.94 -34.81
N ARG A 233 -65.55 -30.67 -36.10
CA ARG A 233 -64.20 -30.30 -36.57
C ARG A 233 -63.70 -28.97 -36.00
N GLN A 234 -64.58 -27.98 -35.83
CA GLN A 234 -64.18 -26.68 -35.32
C GLN A 234 -63.94 -26.76 -33.80
N ARG A 235 -64.73 -27.57 -33.09
CA ARG A 235 -64.53 -27.89 -31.67
C ARG A 235 -63.16 -28.54 -31.42
N GLU A 236 -62.76 -29.50 -32.27
CA GLU A 236 -61.44 -30.13 -32.22
C GLU A 236 -60.31 -29.11 -32.45
N GLY A 237 -60.43 -28.21 -33.43
CA GLY A 237 -59.45 -27.15 -33.68
C GLY A 237 -59.28 -26.18 -32.51
N VAL A 238 -60.38 -25.81 -31.83
CA VAL A 238 -60.36 -24.95 -30.64
C VAL A 238 -59.72 -25.69 -29.45
N GLY A 239 -59.99 -26.98 -29.29
CA GLY A 239 -59.34 -27.84 -28.28
C GLY A 239 -57.81 -27.89 -28.47
N ILE A 240 -57.34 -28.04 -29.71
CA ILE A 240 -55.91 -27.98 -30.05
C ILE A 240 -55.31 -26.61 -29.68
N LEU A 241 -56.00 -25.50 -29.98
CA LEU A 241 -55.55 -24.15 -29.65
C LEU A 241 -55.41 -23.93 -28.14
N ARG A 242 -56.39 -24.41 -27.36
CA ARG A 242 -56.38 -24.35 -25.90
C ARG A 242 -55.20 -25.14 -25.31
N GLU A 243 -54.94 -26.34 -25.82
CA GLU A 243 -53.83 -27.17 -25.36
C GLU A 243 -52.47 -26.55 -25.74
N ALA A 244 -52.36 -25.98 -26.94
CA ALA A 244 -51.17 -25.25 -27.38
C ALA A 244 -50.89 -24.03 -26.48
N ALA A 245 -51.90 -23.24 -26.12
CA ALA A 245 -51.76 -22.11 -25.20
C ALA A 245 -51.33 -22.54 -23.78
N ARG A 246 -51.88 -23.66 -23.28
CA ARG A 246 -51.44 -24.26 -22.00
C ARG A 246 -50.00 -24.76 -22.06
N SER A 247 -49.59 -25.38 -23.16
CA SER A 247 -48.22 -25.88 -23.32
C SER A 247 -47.23 -24.73 -23.38
N ALA A 248 -47.50 -23.70 -24.18
CA ALA A 248 -46.67 -22.50 -24.28
C ALA A 248 -46.52 -21.78 -22.91
N MET A 249 -47.57 -21.77 -22.08
CA MET A 249 -47.50 -21.22 -20.73
C MET A 249 -46.60 -22.05 -19.80
N ARG A 250 -46.60 -23.39 -19.91
CA ARG A 250 -45.68 -24.24 -19.15
C ARG A 250 -44.23 -24.01 -19.58
N GLU A 251 -43.97 -23.98 -20.88
CA GLU A 251 -42.63 -23.73 -21.44
C GLU A 251 -42.10 -22.34 -21.02
N LEU A 252 -42.94 -21.30 -21.02
CA LEU A 252 -42.56 -19.97 -20.53
C LEU A 252 -42.21 -19.98 -19.04
N ARG A 253 -42.98 -20.67 -18.19
CA ARG A 253 -42.70 -20.76 -16.75
C ARG A 253 -41.42 -21.52 -16.47
N GLU A 254 -41.15 -22.57 -17.24
CA GLU A 254 -39.90 -23.33 -17.14
C GLU A 254 -38.70 -22.48 -17.57
N ALA A 255 -38.81 -21.77 -18.70
CA ALA A 255 -37.77 -20.86 -19.16
C ALA A 255 -37.49 -19.72 -18.16
N VAL A 256 -38.52 -19.08 -17.60
CA VAL A 256 -38.37 -18.04 -16.56
C VAL A 256 -37.83 -18.62 -15.25
N GLY A 257 -38.22 -19.83 -14.88
CA GLY A 257 -37.72 -20.55 -13.71
C GLY A 257 -36.20 -20.76 -13.79
N ILE A 258 -35.71 -21.25 -14.92
CA ILE A 258 -34.27 -21.44 -15.17
C ILE A 258 -33.51 -20.10 -15.08
N LEU A 259 -34.04 -19.03 -15.67
CA LEU A 259 -33.43 -17.69 -15.58
C LEU A 259 -33.38 -17.14 -14.14
N ARG A 260 -34.32 -17.54 -13.27
CA ARG A 260 -34.37 -17.10 -11.87
C ARG A 260 -33.41 -17.89 -10.99
N ASP A 261 -33.33 -19.21 -11.17
CA ASP A 261 -32.39 -20.08 -10.45
C ASP A 261 -30.92 -19.74 -10.80
N ASP A 262 -30.62 -19.36 -12.05
CA ASP A 262 -29.30 -18.86 -12.46
C ASP A 262 -28.93 -17.49 -11.86
N THR A 263 -29.92 -16.75 -11.35
CA THR A 263 -29.72 -15.43 -10.70
C THR A 263 -29.59 -15.57 -9.17
N GLU A 264 -30.04 -16.69 -8.59
CA GLU A 264 -29.93 -17.07 -7.18
C GLU A 264 -28.75 -18.06 -6.96
N ASP A 265 -27.50 -17.58 -6.95
CA ASP A 265 -26.31 -18.41 -6.60
C ASP A 265 -26.14 -18.54 -5.05
N PRO A 266 -25.50 -19.60 -4.50
CA PRO A 266 -25.95 -20.46 -3.41
C PRO A 266 -25.41 -19.97 -2.05
N ALA A 267 -25.69 -18.72 -1.70
CA ALA A 267 -25.24 -18.09 -0.45
C ALA A 267 -26.36 -17.88 0.58
N ALA A 268 -27.54 -18.48 0.37
CA ALA A 268 -28.54 -18.57 1.43
C ALA A 268 -28.21 -19.80 2.30
N PRO A 269 -27.88 -19.63 3.59
CA PRO A 269 -27.79 -20.79 4.48
C PRO A 269 -29.18 -21.43 4.52
N ALA A 270 -29.26 -22.71 4.13
CA ALA A 270 -30.46 -23.50 4.29
C ALA A 270 -30.97 -23.37 5.73
N PRO A 271 -32.29 -23.23 5.97
CA PRO A 271 -32.82 -23.24 7.33
C PRO A 271 -32.44 -24.57 7.95
N GLY A 272 -31.58 -24.54 8.97
CA GLY A 272 -31.21 -25.74 9.71
C GLY A 272 -32.46 -26.39 10.32
N PRO A 273 -32.50 -27.73 10.44
CA PRO A 273 -33.65 -28.42 11.01
C PRO A 273 -33.91 -27.93 12.44
N ASP A 274 -35.18 -27.65 12.74
CA ASP A 274 -35.67 -27.15 14.03
C ASP A 274 -35.15 -27.98 15.22
N PRO A 275 -34.76 -27.35 16.34
CA PRO A 275 -34.20 -28.04 17.50
C PRO A 275 -35.25 -28.78 18.37
N GLU A 276 -36.44 -29.08 17.85
CA GLU A 276 -37.57 -29.57 18.66
C GLU A 276 -37.78 -31.11 18.61
N ALA A 277 -36.77 -31.88 18.23
CA ALA A 277 -36.84 -33.35 18.21
C ALA A 277 -35.73 -34.06 19.00
N ALA A 278 -35.11 -33.39 19.98
CA ALA A 278 -34.17 -34.01 20.92
C ALA A 278 -34.68 -33.93 22.37
N GLY A 279 -35.96 -34.21 22.58
CA GLY A 279 -36.52 -34.52 23.89
C GLY A 279 -36.45 -36.04 24.15
N ALA A 280 -35.50 -36.46 25.00
CA ALA A 280 -35.63 -37.52 26.02
C ALA A 280 -34.26 -38.16 26.37
N PRO A 281 -33.71 -37.94 27.57
CA PRO A 281 -32.65 -38.80 28.09
C PRO A 281 -33.23 -40.13 28.59
N PRO A 282 -32.65 -41.30 28.22
CA PRO A 282 -33.06 -42.58 28.79
C PRO A 282 -32.61 -42.71 30.25
N ALA A 283 -33.47 -43.36 31.04
CA ALA A 283 -33.35 -43.59 32.46
C ALA A 283 -32.05 -44.29 32.87
N ARG A 284 -31.45 -43.83 33.99
CA ARG A 284 -30.42 -44.58 34.72
C ARG A 284 -31.08 -45.72 35.49
N GLY A 285 -30.62 -46.94 35.26
CA GLY A 285 -30.92 -48.11 36.08
C GLY A 285 -29.66 -48.94 36.29
N ALA A 286 -29.40 -49.23 37.57
CA ALA A 286 -28.55 -50.29 38.15
C ALA A 286 -27.05 -50.33 37.79
#